data_AF-A0A0C4DV74-F1
#
_entry.id   AF-A0A0C4DV74-F1
#
_cell.length_a   1.000
_cell.length_b   1.000
_cell.length_c   1.000
_cell.angle_alpha   90.00
_cell.angle_beta   90.00
_cell.angle_gamma   90.00
#
_symmetry.space_group_name_H-M   'P 1'
#
loop_
_entity.id
_entity.type
_entity.pdbx_description
1 polymer ?
#
loop_
_entity_poly.entity_id
_entity_poly.type
_entity_poly.pdbx_seq_one_letter_code
_entity_poly.pdbx_strand_id
1 'polypeptide(L)'
;MAGTAEDVEVKTAAEGAQAFIDWYYTTASDRKPLQSFYVNGSPSYSAASITADISVNGLVVKDPAELERLLETQANGSRVKYDIEGFDAHVLNPNFLVACPADVLAQQQQQQQNRGSSSARDAKVSIMAMVNGAVQFGTDKDAPRRPFTEVFVLVPNWESMGPKAPRNAKRFLVLSQNYRAM
;
A
#
# COMPACT_ATOMS: atom_id res chain seq x y z
N MET A 1 6.06 -25.33 -16.89
CA MET A 1 6.94 -24.22 -17.28
C MET A 1 7.02 -23.29 -16.08
N ALA A 2 8.17 -23.19 -15.41
CA ALA A 2 8.34 -22.17 -14.38
C ALA A 2 8.35 -20.80 -15.08
N GLY A 3 7.56 -19.84 -14.60
CA GLY A 3 7.57 -18.47 -15.14
C GLY A 3 8.98 -17.87 -15.06
N THR A 4 9.29 -16.98 -15.99
CA THR A 4 10.54 -16.21 -15.95
C THR A 4 10.61 -15.35 -14.68
N ALA A 5 11.80 -14.83 -14.38
CA ALA A 5 12.00 -13.87 -13.28
C ALA A 5 11.00 -12.70 -13.34
N GLU A 6 10.77 -12.20 -14.56
CA GLU A 6 9.89 -11.08 -14.84
C GLU A 6 8.41 -11.45 -14.62
N ASP A 7 7.98 -12.65 -15.06
CA ASP A 7 6.61 -13.13 -14.81
C ASP A 7 6.28 -13.19 -13.32
N VAL A 8 7.27 -13.57 -12.50
CA VAL A 8 7.15 -13.65 -11.05
C VAL A 8 7.03 -12.26 -10.42
N GLU A 9 7.81 -11.30 -10.91
CA GLU A 9 7.77 -9.90 -10.47
C GLU A 9 6.44 -9.22 -10.81
N VAL A 10 5.95 -9.38 -12.05
CA VAL A 10 4.65 -8.87 -12.50
C VAL A 10 3.51 -9.47 -11.68
N LYS A 11 3.55 -10.79 -11.46
CA LYS A 11 2.56 -11.47 -10.62
C LYS A 11 2.57 -10.93 -9.19
N THR A 12 3.74 -10.76 -8.60
CA THR A 12 3.89 -10.20 -7.25
C THR A 12 3.33 -8.79 -7.16
N ALA A 13 3.59 -7.95 -8.16
CA ALA A 13 3.05 -6.59 -8.20
C ALA A 13 1.52 -6.58 -8.28
N ALA A 14 0.94 -7.36 -9.19
CA ALA A 14 -0.51 -7.43 -9.38
C ALA A 14 -1.22 -7.96 -8.12
N GLU A 15 -0.79 -9.11 -7.59
CA GLU A 15 -1.40 -9.71 -6.39
C GLU A 15 -1.17 -8.84 -5.14
N GLY A 16 0.02 -8.27 -5.00
CA GLY A 16 0.38 -7.38 -3.89
C GLY A 16 -0.43 -6.10 -3.88
N ALA A 17 -0.56 -5.45 -5.04
CA ALA A 17 -1.36 -4.25 -5.21
C ALA A 17 -2.85 -4.53 -4.97
N GLN A 18 -3.40 -5.61 -5.54
CA GLN A 18 -4.80 -5.97 -5.36
C GLN A 18 -5.16 -6.15 -3.88
N ALA A 19 -4.39 -6.96 -3.15
CA ALA A 19 -4.62 -7.19 -1.73
C ALA A 19 -4.51 -5.91 -0.90
N PHE A 20 -3.57 -5.02 -1.25
CA PHE A 20 -3.44 -3.71 -0.62
C PHE A 20 -4.66 -2.83 -0.88
N ILE A 21 -5.08 -2.68 -2.14
CA ILE A 21 -6.21 -1.84 -2.58
C ILE A 21 -7.49 -2.29 -1.90
N ASP A 22 -7.80 -3.59 -1.94
CA ASP A 22 -9.01 -4.15 -1.33
C ASP A 22 -9.08 -3.79 0.17
N TRP A 23 -7.98 -3.96 0.89
CA TRP A 23 -7.93 -3.67 2.33
C TRP A 23 -7.95 -2.16 2.61
N TYR A 24 -7.21 -1.38 1.84
CA TYR A 24 -7.09 0.06 2.04
C TYR A 24 -8.44 0.76 1.83
N TYR A 25 -9.11 0.54 0.69
CA TYR A 25 -10.37 1.21 0.41
C TYR A 25 -11.55 0.68 1.21
N THR A 26 -11.52 -0.59 1.62
CA THR A 26 -12.48 -1.10 2.61
C THR A 26 -12.30 -0.37 3.94
N THR A 27 -11.06 -0.24 4.42
CA THR A 27 -10.75 0.46 5.68
C THR A 27 -11.11 1.95 5.59
N ALA A 28 -10.80 2.61 4.48
CA ALA A 28 -11.08 4.02 4.26
C ALA A 28 -12.59 4.31 4.15
N SER A 29 -13.36 3.42 3.53
CA SER A 29 -14.83 3.51 3.46
C SER A 29 -15.49 3.22 4.81
N ASP A 30 -14.92 2.32 5.61
CA ASP A 30 -15.35 2.02 6.98
C ASP A 30 -14.93 3.10 8.00
N ARG A 31 -14.15 4.12 7.57
CA ARG A 31 -13.60 5.16 8.46
C ARG A 31 -12.78 4.59 9.62
N LYS A 32 -12.05 3.51 9.37
CA LYS A 32 -11.11 2.92 10.33
C LYS A 32 -9.71 3.57 10.18
N PRO A 33 -8.88 3.53 11.24
CA PRO A 33 -7.54 4.10 11.19
C PRO A 33 -6.69 3.52 10.06
N LEU A 34 -6.11 4.40 9.25
CA LEU A 34 -5.28 4.12 8.09
C LEU A 34 -3.78 4.13 8.44
N GLN A 35 -3.36 4.65 9.59
CA GLN A 35 -1.95 4.68 10.03
C GLN A 35 -1.17 3.38 9.75
N SER A 36 -1.79 2.21 9.97
CA SER A 36 -1.15 0.91 9.77
C SER A 36 -0.87 0.52 8.31
N PHE A 37 -1.36 1.30 7.34
CA PHE A 37 -1.06 1.13 5.91
C PHE A 37 0.18 1.91 5.48
N TYR A 38 0.71 2.82 6.30
CA TYR A 38 1.82 3.69 5.94
C TYR A 38 3.11 3.27 6.63
N VAL A 39 4.24 3.62 6.02
CA VAL A 39 5.57 3.41 6.61
C VAL A 39 5.73 4.09 7.98
N ASN A 40 4.97 5.17 8.23
CA ASN A 40 4.92 5.88 9.53
C ASN A 40 4.50 4.97 10.70
N GLY A 41 3.77 3.88 10.44
CA GLY A 41 3.37 2.90 11.45
C GLY A 41 4.36 1.75 11.66
N SER A 42 5.41 1.65 10.83
CA SER A 42 6.39 0.56 10.90
C SER A 42 7.63 0.96 11.71
N PRO A 43 8.03 0.16 12.71
CA PRO A 43 9.27 0.35 13.45
C PRO A 43 10.52 0.41 12.57
N SER A 44 10.61 -0.42 11.54
CA SER A 44 11.79 -0.48 10.66
C SER A 44 12.00 0.84 9.91
N TYR A 45 10.95 1.38 9.31
CA TYR A 45 11.03 2.67 8.60
C TYR A 45 11.17 3.85 9.56
N SER A 46 10.52 3.79 10.73
CA SER A 46 10.66 4.83 11.78
C SER A 46 12.09 4.92 12.31
N ALA A 47 12.77 3.78 12.50
CA ALA A 47 14.18 3.76 12.91
C ALA A 47 15.12 4.40 11.87
N ALA A 48 14.74 4.33 10.59
CA ALA A 48 15.44 5.00 9.49
C ALA A 48 14.99 6.46 9.28
N SER A 49 14.09 6.99 10.12
CA SER A 49 13.48 8.32 9.97
C SER A 49 12.79 8.54 8.62
N ILE A 50 12.18 7.48 8.07
CA ILE A 50 11.45 7.52 6.80
C ILE A 50 9.96 7.68 7.10
N THR A 51 9.36 8.72 6.52
CA THR A 51 7.92 9.01 6.59
C THR A 51 7.31 8.97 5.20
N ALA A 52 6.01 8.66 5.11
CA ALA A 52 5.29 8.70 3.86
C ALA A 52 5.16 10.12 3.32
N ASP A 53 5.25 10.27 2.00
CA ASP A 53 4.91 11.51 1.31
C ASP A 53 3.46 11.43 0.80
N ILE A 54 2.59 12.30 1.30
CA ILE A 54 1.15 12.25 1.03
C ILE A 54 0.71 13.58 0.42
N SER A 55 0.04 13.52 -0.72
CA SER A 55 -0.58 14.69 -1.36
C SER A 55 -2.02 14.38 -1.74
N VAL A 56 -2.95 15.26 -1.36
CA VAL A 56 -4.38 15.14 -1.64
C VAL A 56 -4.84 16.38 -2.39
N ASN A 57 -5.27 16.23 -3.65
CA ASN A 57 -5.67 17.34 -4.53
C ASN A 57 -4.61 18.46 -4.65
N GLY A 58 -3.32 18.10 -4.54
CA GLY A 58 -2.20 19.04 -4.56
C GLY A 58 -1.86 19.68 -3.20
N LEU A 59 -2.63 19.39 -2.15
CA LEU A 59 -2.27 19.75 -0.78
C LEU A 59 -1.33 18.69 -0.20
N VAL A 60 -0.14 19.09 0.23
CA VAL A 60 0.79 18.22 0.96
C VAL A 60 0.24 17.98 2.36
N VAL A 61 0.13 16.71 2.73
CA VAL A 61 -0.36 16.22 4.02
C VAL A 61 0.81 15.66 4.80
N LYS A 62 0.96 16.07 6.06
CA LYS A 62 2.15 15.77 6.85
C LYS A 62 2.26 14.30 7.26
N ASP A 63 1.12 13.71 7.64
CA ASP A 63 1.08 12.36 8.18
C ASP A 63 -0.30 11.70 7.96
N PRO A 64 -0.42 10.37 8.13
CA PRO A 64 -1.69 9.68 7.92
C PRO A 64 -2.80 10.13 8.90
N ALA A 65 -2.45 10.64 10.09
CA ALA A 65 -3.44 11.17 11.01
C ALA A 65 -4.06 12.48 10.51
N GLU A 66 -3.30 13.32 9.80
CA GLU A 66 -3.83 14.48 9.10
C GLU A 66 -4.69 14.08 7.90
N LEU A 67 -4.30 13.04 7.16
CA LEU A 67 -5.14 12.47 6.10
C LEU A 67 -6.50 12.00 6.65
N GLU A 68 -6.51 11.30 7.78
CA GLU A 68 -7.75 10.86 8.44
C GLU A 68 -8.66 12.04 8.78
N ARG A 69 -8.11 13.13 9.35
CA ARG A 69 -8.87 14.37 9.62
C ARG A 69 -9.44 15.01 8.35
N LEU A 70 -8.68 14.98 7.24
CA LEU A 70 -9.18 15.47 5.95
C LEU A 70 -10.33 14.61 5.43
N LEU A 71 -10.23 13.29 5.55
CA LEU A 71 -11.28 12.34 5.16
C LEU A 71 -12.55 12.50 6.00
N GLU A 72 -12.41 12.77 7.30
CA GLU A 72 -13.54 13.09 8.20
C GLU A 72 -14.22 14.40 7.79
N THR A 73 -13.43 15.44 7.52
CA THR A 73 -13.93 16.74 7.05
C THR A 73 -14.66 16.59 5.71
N GLN A 74 -14.11 15.81 4.79
CA GLN A 74 -14.71 15.48 3.50
C GLN A 74 -16.05 14.75 3.66
N ALA A 75 -16.17 13.88 4.67
CA ALA A 75 -17.40 13.16 4.95
C ALA A 75 -18.53 14.10 5.38
N ASN A 76 -18.20 15.18 6.10
CA ASN A 76 -19.16 16.14 6.66
C ASN A 76 -20.37 15.45 7.33
N GLY A 77 -20.11 14.42 8.14
CA GLY A 77 -21.14 13.63 8.84
C GLY A 77 -21.92 12.64 7.97
N SER A 78 -21.67 12.59 6.66
CA SER A 78 -22.28 11.65 5.72
C SER A 78 -21.41 10.41 5.51
N ARG A 79 -22.03 9.29 5.12
CA ARG A 79 -21.28 8.09 4.71
C ARG A 79 -20.51 8.39 3.43
N VAL A 80 -19.25 7.96 3.34
CA VAL A 80 -18.46 8.06 2.12
C VAL A 80 -18.00 6.66 1.74
N LYS A 81 -18.17 6.31 0.46
CA LYS A 81 -17.80 4.99 -0.06
C LYS A 81 -16.88 5.17 -1.26
N TYR A 82 -15.79 4.42 -1.27
CA TYR A 82 -14.89 4.32 -2.42
C TYR A 82 -15.25 3.09 -3.24
N ASP A 83 -15.60 3.30 -4.51
CA ASP A 83 -15.84 2.24 -5.48
C ASP A 83 -14.68 2.22 -6.48
N ILE A 84 -13.92 1.13 -6.46
CA ILE A 84 -12.77 0.94 -7.35
C ILE A 84 -13.25 0.39 -8.67
N GLU A 85 -12.88 1.06 -9.76
CA GLU A 85 -13.25 0.66 -11.13
C GLU A 85 -12.11 -0.10 -11.81
N GLY A 86 -10.86 0.21 -11.47
CA GLY A 86 -9.69 -0.49 -11.95
C GLY A 86 -8.44 -0.10 -11.18
N PHE A 87 -7.39 -0.87 -11.43
CA PHE A 87 -6.04 -0.52 -11.02
C PHE A 87 -5.02 -1.13 -11.97
N ASP A 88 -3.83 -0.57 -11.95
CA ASP A 88 -2.65 -1.07 -12.64
C ASP A 88 -1.46 -1.05 -11.68
N ALA A 89 -0.52 -1.98 -11.87
CA ALA A 89 0.59 -2.18 -10.94
C ALA A 89 1.89 -2.54 -11.65
N HIS A 90 2.97 -1.84 -11.29
CA HIS A 90 4.29 -2.02 -11.85
C HIS A 90 5.35 -2.16 -10.77
N VAL A 91 6.31 -3.06 -10.97
CA VAL A 91 7.51 -3.12 -10.12
C VAL A 91 8.40 -1.91 -10.42
N LEU A 92 8.71 -1.12 -9.39
CA LEU A 92 9.66 0.00 -9.48
C LEU A 92 11.09 -0.44 -9.18
N ASN A 93 11.26 -1.30 -8.17
CA ASN A 93 12.54 -1.86 -7.81
C ASN A 93 12.34 -3.32 -7.36
N PRO A 94 12.89 -4.31 -8.08
CA PRO A 94 12.74 -5.72 -7.73
C PRO A 94 13.58 -6.16 -6.52
N ASN A 95 14.50 -5.30 -6.04
CA ASN A 95 15.37 -5.56 -4.90
C ASN A 95 15.44 -4.33 -3.97
N PHE A 96 14.29 -3.94 -3.44
CA PHE A 96 14.16 -2.90 -2.44
C PHE A 96 14.73 -3.37 -1.10
N LEU A 97 15.67 -2.59 -0.54
CA LEU A 97 16.37 -2.93 0.72
C LEU A 97 16.37 -1.78 1.74
N VAL A 98 15.69 -0.68 1.43
CA VAL A 98 15.65 0.49 2.32
C VAL A 98 14.96 0.11 3.64
N ALA A 99 15.57 0.53 4.75
CA ALA A 99 15.12 0.22 6.11
C ALA A 99 14.96 -1.28 6.41
N CYS A 100 15.56 -2.17 5.61
CA CYS A 100 15.49 -3.61 5.84
C CYS A 100 16.33 -3.99 7.08
N PRO A 101 15.73 -4.61 8.11
CA PRO A 101 16.48 -5.08 9.27
C PRO A 101 17.51 -6.16 8.90
N ALA A 102 18.67 -6.15 9.56
CA ALA A 102 19.78 -7.04 9.24
C ALA A 102 19.43 -8.54 9.40
N ASP A 103 18.58 -8.87 10.37
CA ASP A 103 18.08 -10.22 10.62
C ASP A 103 17.15 -10.71 9.51
N VAL A 104 16.26 -9.83 9.02
CA VAL A 104 15.38 -10.11 7.88
C VAL A 104 16.22 -10.31 6.61
N LEU A 105 17.23 -9.46 6.39
CA LEU A 105 18.14 -9.57 5.25
C LEU A 105 18.89 -10.91 5.26
N ALA A 106 19.46 -11.30 6.40
CA ALA A 106 20.19 -12.56 6.55
C ALA A 106 19.29 -13.78 6.33
N GLN A 107 18.06 -13.76 6.87
CA GLN A 107 17.08 -14.83 6.66
C GLN A 107 16.70 -14.98 5.18
N GLN A 108 16.49 -13.87 4.48
CA GLN A 108 16.15 -13.91 3.07
C GLN A 108 17.31 -14.43 2.21
N GLN A 109 18.56 -14.08 2.54
CA GLN A 109 19.75 -14.64 1.87
C GLN A 109 19.85 -16.16 2.07
N GLN A 110 19.59 -16.65 3.28
CA GLN A 110 19.55 -18.10 3.57
C GLN A 110 18.41 -18.82 2.84
N GLN A 111 17.21 -18.22 2.76
CA GLN A 111 16.08 -18.80 2.01
C GLN A 111 16.36 -18.87 0.51
N GLN A 112 17.05 -17.88 -0.04
CA GLN A 112 17.44 -17.86 -1.46
C GLN A 112 18.39 -19.01 -1.81
N GLN A 113 19.25 -19.42 -0.87
CA GLN A 113 20.12 -20.59 -1.01
C GLN A 113 19.36 -21.92 -0.87
N ASN A 114 18.36 -22.00 0.01
CA ASN A 114 17.70 -23.27 0.36
C ASN A 114 16.42 -23.61 -0.45
N ARG A 115 15.66 -22.64 -0.95
CA ARG A 115 14.33 -22.87 -1.55
C ARG A 115 14.20 -22.52 -3.03
N GLY A 116 15.31 -22.18 -3.70
CA GLY A 116 15.26 -21.62 -5.04
C GLY A 116 14.76 -20.17 -5.01
N SER A 117 15.24 -19.35 -5.95
CA SER A 117 15.25 -17.89 -5.80
C SER A 117 13.91 -17.15 -6.01
N SER A 118 12.80 -17.84 -6.30
CA SER A 118 11.53 -17.19 -6.69
C SER A 118 10.80 -16.58 -5.48
N SER A 119 10.50 -17.36 -4.45
CA SER A 119 9.71 -16.88 -3.30
C SER A 119 10.41 -15.79 -2.46
N ALA A 120 11.75 -15.75 -2.48
CA ALA A 120 12.53 -14.73 -1.79
C ALA A 120 12.55 -13.38 -2.53
N ARG A 121 12.31 -13.37 -3.85
CA ARG A 121 12.24 -12.13 -4.66
C ARG A 121 10.90 -11.43 -4.49
N ASP A 122 9.82 -12.18 -4.38
CA ASP A 122 8.44 -11.68 -4.23
C ASP A 122 8.24 -10.82 -2.97
N ALA A 123 9.15 -10.90 -2.01
CA ALA A 123 9.07 -10.17 -0.75
C ALA A 123 9.84 -8.84 -0.74
N LYS A 124 10.69 -8.55 -1.73
CA LYS A 124 11.56 -7.36 -1.71
C LYS A 124 11.23 -6.34 -2.79
N VAL A 125 10.09 -6.45 -3.42
CA VAL A 125 9.74 -5.52 -4.50
C VAL A 125 9.14 -4.23 -3.94
N SER A 126 9.44 -3.11 -4.57
CA SER A 126 8.60 -1.91 -4.44
C SER A 126 7.72 -1.79 -5.68
N ILE A 127 6.47 -1.36 -5.47
CA ILE A 127 5.42 -1.39 -6.49
C ILE A 127 4.85 0.02 -6.64
N MET A 128 4.67 0.49 -7.86
CA MET A 128 3.77 1.60 -8.15
C MET A 128 2.40 1.01 -8.43
N ALA A 129 1.37 1.47 -7.73
CA ALA A 129 -0.01 1.13 -8.01
C ALA A 129 -0.78 2.40 -8.42
N MET A 130 -1.41 2.37 -9.58
CA MET A 130 -2.33 3.42 -10.02
C MET A 130 -3.75 2.88 -9.91
N VAL A 131 -4.62 3.63 -9.25
CA VAL A 131 -6.00 3.25 -8.98
C VAL A 131 -6.92 4.30 -9.57
N ASN A 132 -7.99 3.84 -10.23
CA ASN A 132 -9.07 4.69 -10.69
C ASN A 132 -10.40 4.17 -10.14
N GLY A 133 -11.25 5.11 -9.77
CA GLY A 133 -12.56 4.78 -9.24
C GLY A 133 -13.41 6.01 -9.04
N ALA A 134 -14.42 5.88 -8.19
CA ALA A 134 -15.23 6.99 -7.77
C ALA A 134 -15.52 6.96 -6.28
N VAL A 135 -15.67 8.14 -5.70
CA VAL A 135 -16.09 8.34 -4.32
C VAL A 135 -17.55 8.80 -4.30
N GLN A 136 -18.39 8.10 -3.55
CA GLN A 136 -19.81 8.41 -3.35
C GLN A 136 -20.02 9.05 -1.98
N PHE A 137 -20.78 10.15 -1.92
CA PHE A 137 -21.09 10.91 -0.71
C PHE A 137 -22.57 10.75 -0.34
N GLY A 138 -22.85 9.89 0.64
CA GLY A 138 -24.20 9.52 1.08
C GLY A 138 -24.55 8.08 0.72
N THR A 139 -25.72 7.63 1.16
CA THR A 139 -26.24 6.27 0.91
C THR A 139 -27.32 6.23 -0.16
N ASP A 140 -27.82 7.39 -0.58
CA ASP A 140 -28.93 7.49 -1.51
C ASP A 140 -28.50 7.09 -2.92
N LYS A 141 -29.48 6.64 -3.72
CA LYS A 141 -29.24 6.25 -5.11
C LYS A 141 -28.69 7.41 -5.96
N ASP A 142 -29.10 8.63 -5.63
CA ASP A 142 -28.70 9.87 -6.32
C ASP A 142 -27.59 10.63 -5.55
N ALA A 143 -26.94 9.97 -4.59
CA ALA A 143 -25.83 10.52 -3.84
C ALA A 143 -24.72 11.01 -4.79
N PRO A 144 -24.15 12.21 -4.56
CA PRO A 144 -23.06 12.73 -5.38
C PRO A 144 -21.91 11.73 -5.50
N ARG A 145 -21.50 11.45 -6.74
CA ARG A 145 -20.38 10.55 -7.06
C ARG A 145 -19.34 11.32 -7.85
N ARG A 146 -18.08 11.27 -7.41
CA ARG A 146 -16.96 11.99 -8.04
C ARG A 146 -15.87 11.01 -8.46
N PRO A 147 -15.39 11.07 -9.70
CA PRO A 147 -14.28 10.25 -10.12
C PRO A 147 -13.01 10.67 -9.39
N PHE A 148 -12.16 9.70 -9.09
CA PHE A 148 -10.83 9.94 -8.55
C PHE A 148 -9.78 9.04 -9.20
N THR A 149 -8.55 9.52 -9.15
CA THR A 149 -7.35 8.77 -9.48
C THR A 149 -6.40 8.87 -8.31
N GLU A 150 -5.72 7.78 -8.01
CA GLU A 150 -4.76 7.72 -6.92
C GLU A 150 -3.54 6.91 -7.33
N VAL A 151 -2.36 7.40 -6.96
CA VAL A 151 -1.10 6.72 -7.22
C VAL A 151 -0.43 6.43 -5.88
N PHE A 152 -0.01 5.18 -5.68
CA PHE A 152 0.75 4.74 -4.53
C PHE A 152 2.14 4.26 -4.95
N VAL A 153 3.13 4.56 -4.13
CA VAL A 153 4.37 3.81 -4.06
C VAL A 153 4.31 2.91 -2.83
N LEU A 154 4.27 1.62 -3.06
CA LEU A 154 4.19 0.57 -2.07
C LEU A 154 5.57 -0.04 -1.84
N VAL A 155 5.91 -0.27 -0.58
CA VAL A 155 7.19 -0.86 -0.16
C VAL A 155 6.97 -2.05 0.77
N PRO A 156 7.93 -2.99 0.85
CA PRO A 156 7.85 -4.14 1.74
C PRO A 156 7.57 -3.76 3.20
N ASN A 157 6.63 -4.46 3.84
CA ASN A 157 6.47 -4.44 5.28
C ASN A 157 7.43 -5.46 5.91
N TRP A 158 8.56 -5.00 6.44
CA TRP A 158 9.57 -5.88 7.03
C TRP A 158 9.04 -6.66 8.24
N GLU A 159 8.12 -6.08 9.00
CA GLU A 159 7.47 -6.72 10.14
C GLU A 159 6.58 -7.90 9.73
N SER A 160 6.18 -7.99 8.46
CA SER A 160 5.39 -9.10 7.91
C SER A 160 6.23 -10.30 7.46
N MET A 161 7.56 -10.18 7.44
CA MET A 161 8.47 -11.14 6.78
C MET A 161 9.22 -12.06 7.75
N GLY A 162 9.11 -11.81 9.04
CA GLY A 162 9.76 -12.63 10.08
C GLY A 162 8.95 -13.87 10.48
N PRO A 163 9.59 -14.86 11.13
CA PRO A 163 8.90 -16.05 11.66
C PRO A 163 7.85 -15.73 12.72
N LYS A 164 7.90 -14.54 13.31
CA LYS A 164 6.93 -14.02 14.29
C LYS A 164 5.93 -13.03 13.68
N ALA A 165 5.86 -12.94 12.35
CA ALA A 165 4.94 -12.05 11.68
C ALA A 165 3.48 -12.34 12.06
N PRO A 166 2.67 -11.31 12.34
CA PRO A 166 1.23 -11.49 12.54
C PRO A 166 0.59 -12.13 11.31
N ARG A 167 -0.33 -13.08 11.50
CA ARG A 167 -0.99 -13.81 10.39
C ARG A 167 -1.70 -12.91 9.37
N ASN A 168 -2.18 -11.75 9.81
CA ASN A 168 -2.90 -10.78 8.97
C ASN A 168 -2.07 -9.51 8.76
N ALA A 169 -0.74 -9.60 8.85
CA ALA A 169 0.13 -8.47 8.56
C ALA A 169 0.02 -8.09 7.07
N LYS A 170 -0.10 -6.79 6.82
CA LYS A 170 -0.06 -6.24 5.46
C LYS A 170 1.31 -6.52 4.88
N ARG A 171 1.40 -7.02 3.65
CA ARG A 171 2.68 -7.29 2.99
C ARG A 171 3.39 -6.02 2.53
N PHE A 172 2.62 -4.99 2.18
CA PHE A 172 3.11 -3.73 1.66
C PHE A 172 2.58 -2.54 2.47
N LEU A 173 3.38 -1.48 2.54
CA LEU A 173 3.07 -0.21 3.16
C LEU A 173 3.23 0.92 2.14
N VAL A 174 2.49 2.01 2.35
CA VAL A 174 2.57 3.23 1.54
C VAL A 174 3.79 4.05 1.94
N LEU A 175 4.70 4.24 1.00
CA LEU A 175 5.79 5.20 1.07
C LEU A 175 5.42 6.54 0.42
N SER A 176 4.62 6.52 -0.65
CA SER A 176 4.11 7.74 -1.27
C SER A 176 2.67 7.55 -1.74
N GLN A 177 1.88 8.61 -1.66
CA GLN A 177 0.49 8.66 -2.08
C GLN A 177 0.19 10.00 -2.75
N ASN A 178 -0.40 9.95 -3.93
CA ASN A 178 -0.96 11.12 -4.59
C ASN A 178 -2.43 10.85 -4.95
N TYR A 179 -3.34 11.51 -4.26
CA TYR A 179 -4.78 11.42 -4.51
C TYR A 179 -5.28 12.64 -5.28
N ARG A 180 -6.14 12.42 -6.28
CA ARG A 180 -6.87 13.48 -6.99
C ARG A 180 -8.30 13.07 -7.26
N ALA A 181 -9.26 13.85 -6.79
CA ALA A 181 -10.68 13.74 -7.14
C ALA A 181 -11.13 14.98 -7.92
N MET A 182 -12.04 14.79 -8.89
CA MET A 182 -12.62 15.86 -9.71
C MET A 182 -14.06 16.15 -9.31
#